data_AF-A0A367J8K9-F1
#
_entry.id   AF-A0A367J8K9-F1
#
_cell.length_a   1.000
_cell.length_b   1.000
_cell.length_c   1.000
_cell.angle_alpha   90.00
_cell.angle_beta   90.00
_cell.angle_gamma   90.00
#
_symmetry.space_group_name_H-M   'P 1'
#
loop_
_entity.id
_entity.type
_entity.pdbx_description
1 polymer ?
#
loop_
_entity_poly.entity_id
_entity_poly.type
_entity_poly.pdbx_seq_one_letter_code
_entity_poly.pdbx_strand_id
1 'polypeptide(L)'
;MSFYKAEECLVLGTEYPLNDNYTSFISDIQKGEYIKIIKNSILFQNAQGSTFNDIQQWVNDKLSNLNIQDESVRFQVLVTGIACLNTFVQINWTGPIPSFTISELFCSQKDEQLEAEIHEACLQSLSVDSEEVYHLTQQLGLLAVARVLLSNVCQDTLTGSLWSMRAAFIQQQLLDEHTGTLQAELSMLEDKSAKAIEDYKESSSALKVRQQLEAGLIHNYYGQDKEALQRMESAQKESGFVWSLTGALGRRTKFQTFDVSQLVVLAESKREEKVDEDAAKPETLDLNDDTILEKINFAENEQNKKESDQRHGNLNIIDQCLLLAFCLNVKNTNPDHGITTEQMLPYVTRVLENANNWMVHTMGLLLRSRLESNKGRTVERSALQLQALVDQIKVEDSKVEERLAYFYDLLLP
;
A
#
# COMPACT_ATOMS: atom_id res chain seq x y z
N MET A 1 9.94 18.14 -18.97
CA MET A 1 8.62 18.51 -18.41
C MET A 1 7.58 17.42 -18.65
N SER A 2 7.38 16.92 -19.88
CA SER A 2 6.43 15.80 -20.13
C SER A 2 6.74 14.54 -19.30
N PHE A 3 8.02 14.20 -19.19
CA PHE A 3 8.52 13.01 -18.49
C PHE A 3 8.20 12.99 -16.99
N TYR A 4 8.54 14.04 -16.24
CA TYR A 4 8.23 14.12 -14.81
C TYR A 4 6.73 14.14 -14.52
N LYS A 5 5.93 14.76 -15.41
CA LYS A 5 4.48 14.70 -15.27
C LYS A 5 3.93 13.29 -15.51
N ALA A 6 4.50 12.56 -16.47
CA ALA A 6 4.15 11.16 -16.71
C ALA A 6 4.47 10.29 -15.48
N GLU A 7 5.65 10.47 -14.90
CA GLU A 7 6.05 9.77 -13.68
C GLU A 7 5.11 10.06 -12.49
N GLU A 8 4.75 11.32 -12.28
CA GLU A 8 3.79 11.70 -11.24
C GLU A 8 2.42 11.03 -11.46
N CYS A 9 1.94 10.93 -12.70
CA CYS A 9 0.71 10.23 -13.04
C CYS A 9 0.78 8.71 -12.78
N LEU A 10 1.97 8.09 -12.88
CA LEU A 10 2.17 6.68 -12.52
C LEU A 10 2.01 6.44 -11.02
N VAL A 11 2.41 7.39 -10.19
CA VAL A 11 2.27 7.28 -8.72
C VAL A 11 0.84 7.61 -8.28
N LEU A 12 0.24 8.66 -8.84
CA LEU A 12 -1.04 9.20 -8.36
C LEU A 12 -2.27 8.58 -9.03
N GLY A 13 -2.11 7.86 -10.14
CA GLY A 13 -3.24 7.34 -10.91
C GLY A 13 -4.10 8.43 -11.57
N THR A 14 -3.56 9.64 -11.74
CA THR A 14 -4.29 10.78 -12.33
C THR A 14 -4.22 10.78 -13.85
N GLU A 15 -5.23 11.37 -14.50
CA GLU A 15 -5.26 11.47 -15.96
C GLU A 15 -4.00 12.15 -16.51
N TYR A 16 -3.40 11.52 -17.52
CA TYR A 16 -2.26 12.08 -18.23
C TYR A 16 -2.74 12.83 -19.49
N PRO A 17 -2.57 14.16 -19.56
CA PRO A 17 -3.25 14.99 -20.56
C PRO A 17 -2.55 15.03 -21.94
N LEU A 18 -1.38 14.40 -22.08
CA LEU A 18 -0.56 14.48 -23.29
C LEU A 18 -0.69 13.21 -24.12
N ASN A 19 -0.83 13.38 -25.43
CA ASN A 19 -0.74 12.30 -26.41
C ASN A 19 0.72 12.22 -26.90
N ASP A 20 1.54 11.46 -26.19
CA ASP A 20 2.95 11.23 -26.52
C ASP A 20 3.31 9.74 -26.40
N ASN A 21 4.61 9.43 -26.45
CA ASN A 21 5.10 8.05 -26.42
C ASN A 21 4.89 7.35 -25.06
N TYR A 22 4.48 8.09 -24.02
CA TYR A 22 4.27 7.56 -22.67
C TYR A 22 2.81 7.22 -22.38
N THR A 23 1.86 7.84 -23.09
CA THR A 23 0.42 7.73 -22.84
C THR A 23 -0.08 6.27 -22.78
N SER A 24 0.39 5.41 -23.69
CA SER A 24 -0.02 3.99 -23.70
C SER A 24 0.47 3.23 -22.46
N PHE A 25 1.73 3.46 -22.07
CA PHE A 25 2.32 2.83 -20.89
C PHE A 25 1.64 3.26 -19.60
N ILE A 26 1.37 4.57 -19.46
CA ILE A 26 0.67 5.13 -18.30
C ILE A 26 -0.74 4.56 -18.23
N SER A 27 -1.47 4.54 -19.36
CA SER A 27 -2.82 3.98 -19.39
C SER A 27 -2.84 2.49 -19.04
N ASP A 28 -1.86 1.71 -19.50
CA ASP A 28 -1.76 0.28 -19.18
C ASP A 28 -1.46 0.08 -17.67
N ILE A 29 -0.54 0.85 -17.07
CA ILE A 29 -0.29 0.81 -15.61
C ILE A 29 -1.56 1.16 -14.81
N GLN A 30 -2.25 2.24 -15.21
CA GLN A 30 -3.43 2.75 -14.50
C GLN A 30 -4.64 1.83 -14.62
N LYS A 31 -4.67 0.92 -15.59
CA LYS A 31 -5.72 -0.10 -15.78
C LYS A 31 -5.32 -1.47 -15.20
N GLY A 32 -4.19 -1.57 -14.50
CA GLY A 32 -3.72 -2.83 -13.95
C GLY A 32 -3.17 -3.82 -15.00
N GLU A 33 -2.88 -3.38 -16.23
CA GLU A 33 -2.41 -4.22 -17.35
C GLU A 33 -0.88 -4.47 -17.26
N TYR A 34 -0.39 -4.83 -16.08
CA TYR A 34 1.05 -4.95 -15.80
C TYR A 34 1.72 -6.04 -16.65
N ILE A 35 1.04 -7.18 -16.84
CA ILE A 35 1.60 -8.31 -17.61
C ILE A 35 1.79 -7.93 -19.07
N LYS A 36 0.90 -7.11 -19.63
CA LYS A 36 1.04 -6.58 -21.00
C LYS A 36 2.31 -5.75 -21.12
N ILE A 37 2.63 -4.93 -20.11
CA ILE A 37 3.86 -4.14 -20.09
C ILE A 37 5.09 -5.04 -19.98
N ILE A 38 5.07 -6.01 -19.06
CA ILE A 38 6.19 -6.94 -18.86
C ILE A 38 6.49 -7.71 -20.16
N LYS A 39 5.46 -8.30 -20.79
CA LYS A 39 5.62 -9.08 -22.03
C LYS A 39 6.13 -8.25 -23.22
N ASN A 40 5.79 -6.96 -23.28
CA ASN A 40 6.22 -6.06 -24.34
C ASN A 40 7.47 -5.23 -24.00
N SER A 41 8.07 -5.46 -22.83
CA SER A 41 9.22 -4.68 -22.36
C SER A 41 10.46 -4.90 -23.24
N ILE A 42 11.21 -3.83 -23.48
CA ILE A 42 12.52 -3.87 -24.13
C ILE A 42 13.53 -4.77 -23.40
N LEU A 43 13.35 -4.98 -22.09
CA LEU A 43 14.22 -5.83 -21.29
C LEU A 43 14.12 -7.30 -21.71
N PHE A 44 12.89 -7.77 -21.95
CA PHE A 44 12.60 -9.17 -22.26
C PHE A 44 12.57 -9.47 -23.76
N GLN A 45 12.91 -8.49 -24.60
CA GLN A 45 13.12 -8.73 -26.02
C GLN A 45 14.24 -9.75 -26.24
N ASN A 46 13.92 -10.81 -26.99
CA ASN A 46 14.81 -11.94 -27.24
C ASN A 46 15.28 -12.63 -25.94
N ALA A 47 14.46 -12.64 -24.90
CA ALA A 47 14.74 -13.42 -23.68
C ALA A 47 14.51 -14.92 -23.87
N GLN A 48 13.68 -15.30 -24.84
CA GLN A 48 13.34 -16.70 -25.13
C GLN A 48 14.59 -17.55 -25.38
N GLY A 49 14.71 -18.68 -24.67
CA GLY A 49 15.85 -19.59 -24.75
C GLY A 49 17.12 -19.10 -24.06
N SER A 50 17.06 -18.00 -23.30
CA SER A 50 18.19 -17.57 -22.46
C SER A 50 18.42 -18.56 -21.31
N THR A 51 19.69 -18.82 -21.01
CA THR A 51 20.11 -19.61 -19.85
C THR A 51 20.84 -18.70 -18.87
N PHE A 52 20.45 -18.75 -17.59
CA PHE A 52 21.08 -17.96 -16.53
C PHE A 52 20.95 -18.71 -15.20
N ASN A 53 21.92 -18.52 -14.31
CA ASN A 53 21.87 -19.09 -12.96
C ASN A 53 21.13 -18.16 -11.99
N ASP A 54 21.16 -16.86 -12.26
CA ASP A 54 20.55 -15.83 -11.44
C ASP A 54 19.89 -14.79 -12.36
N ILE A 55 18.58 -14.58 -12.15
CA ILE A 55 17.80 -13.65 -12.94
C ILE A 55 18.28 -12.19 -12.75
N GLN A 56 18.78 -11.84 -11.56
CA GLN A 56 19.28 -10.50 -11.31
C GLN A 56 20.53 -10.20 -12.13
N GLN A 57 21.44 -11.17 -12.25
CA GLN A 57 22.61 -11.06 -13.13
C GLN A 57 22.19 -10.90 -14.60
N TRP A 58 21.24 -11.72 -15.06
CA TRP A 58 20.71 -11.62 -16.42
C TRP A 58 20.11 -10.24 -16.72
N VAL A 59 19.35 -9.67 -15.77
CA VAL A 59 18.77 -8.32 -15.90
C VAL A 59 19.88 -7.26 -15.95
N ASN A 60 20.90 -7.34 -15.10
CA ASN A 60 22.03 -6.42 -15.09
C ASN A 60 22.80 -6.45 -16.43
N ASP A 61 23.05 -7.65 -16.98
CA ASP A 61 23.70 -7.81 -18.28
C ASP A 61 22.86 -7.19 -19.40
N LYS A 62 21.54 -7.38 -19.38
CA LYS A 62 20.64 -6.72 -20.35
C LYS A 62 20.66 -5.20 -20.21
N LEU A 63 20.58 -4.68 -18.99
CA LEU A 63 20.63 -3.24 -18.73
C LEU A 63 21.93 -2.61 -19.22
N SER A 64 23.07 -3.29 -19.08
CA SER A 64 24.36 -2.79 -19.55
C SER A 64 24.43 -2.55 -21.07
N ASN A 65 23.57 -3.24 -21.83
CA ASN A 65 23.45 -3.11 -23.28
C ASN A 65 22.40 -2.06 -23.70
N LEU A 66 21.56 -1.58 -22.78
CA LEU A 66 20.56 -0.56 -23.04
C LEU A 66 21.14 0.84 -22.85
N ASN A 67 20.73 1.78 -23.71
CA ASN A 67 21.12 3.18 -23.56
C ASN A 67 20.26 3.89 -22.50
N ILE A 68 20.54 3.65 -21.21
CA ILE A 68 19.84 4.28 -20.07
C ILE A 68 20.05 5.81 -20.04
N GLN A 69 20.91 6.38 -20.87
CA GLN A 69 21.00 7.84 -21.01
C GLN A 69 19.87 8.42 -21.88
N ASP A 70 19.16 7.59 -22.64
CA ASP A 70 17.97 7.98 -23.38
C ASP A 70 16.73 8.04 -22.47
N GLU A 71 16.02 9.17 -22.48
CA GLU A 71 14.83 9.42 -21.65
C GLU A 71 13.70 8.40 -21.91
N SER A 72 13.49 8.00 -23.17
CA SER A 72 12.48 7.00 -23.52
C SER A 72 12.86 5.62 -23.00
N VAL A 73 14.13 5.25 -23.08
CA VAL A 73 14.62 3.96 -22.54
C VAL A 73 14.50 3.95 -21.02
N ARG A 74 14.90 5.03 -20.33
CA ARG A 74 14.70 5.16 -18.87
C ARG A 74 13.25 5.00 -18.47
N PHE A 75 12.33 5.64 -19.20
CA PHE A 75 10.90 5.52 -18.93
C PHE A 75 10.44 4.05 -18.98
N GLN A 76 10.84 3.33 -20.03
CA GLN A 76 10.44 1.95 -20.22
C GLN A 76 11.05 1.02 -19.16
N VAL A 77 12.28 1.27 -18.73
CA VAL A 77 12.91 0.56 -17.60
C VAL A 77 12.13 0.81 -16.31
N LEU A 78 11.81 2.08 -16.00
CA LEU A 78 11.00 2.47 -14.85
C LEU A 78 9.64 1.77 -14.86
N VAL A 79 8.89 1.89 -15.96
CA VAL A 79 7.55 1.29 -16.11
C VAL A 79 7.58 -0.23 -16.04
N THR A 80 8.62 -0.87 -16.61
CA THR A 80 8.80 -2.33 -16.48
C THR A 80 9.05 -2.73 -15.02
N GLY A 81 9.88 -1.98 -14.29
CA GLY A 81 10.13 -2.20 -12.87
C GLY A 81 8.85 -2.04 -12.03
N ILE A 82 8.06 -1.00 -12.29
CA ILE A 82 6.76 -0.78 -11.65
C ILE A 82 5.80 -1.94 -11.95
N ALA A 83 5.70 -2.37 -13.20
CA ALA A 83 4.83 -3.48 -13.60
C ALA A 83 5.23 -4.80 -12.92
N CYS A 84 6.54 -5.10 -12.86
CA CYS A 84 7.03 -6.29 -12.13
C CYS A 84 6.69 -6.21 -10.63
N LEU A 85 6.92 -5.06 -9.99
CA LEU A 85 6.63 -4.87 -8.57
C LEU A 85 5.13 -5.01 -8.29
N ASN A 86 4.28 -4.33 -9.06
CA ASN A 86 2.84 -4.37 -8.88
C ASN A 86 2.26 -5.75 -9.19
N THR A 87 2.79 -6.47 -10.19
CA THR A 87 2.38 -7.87 -10.45
C THR A 87 2.77 -8.77 -9.29
N PHE A 88 3.96 -8.57 -8.71
CA PHE A 88 4.39 -9.31 -7.52
C PHE A 88 3.47 -9.04 -6.31
N VAL A 89 3.13 -7.78 -6.07
CA VAL A 89 2.19 -7.39 -5.01
C VAL A 89 0.79 -7.95 -5.26
N GLN A 90 0.32 -7.90 -6.51
CA GLN A 90 -0.96 -8.47 -6.91
C GLN A 90 -1.04 -9.97 -6.58
N ILE A 91 0.01 -10.72 -6.84
CA ILE A 91 0.04 -12.17 -6.59
C ILE A 91 0.02 -12.48 -5.09
N ASN A 92 0.74 -11.70 -4.28
CA ASN A 92 1.03 -12.08 -2.89
C ASN A 92 0.18 -11.34 -1.83
N TRP A 93 -0.42 -10.18 -2.15
CA TRP A 93 -1.21 -9.39 -1.19
C TRP A 93 -2.62 -9.05 -1.65
N THR A 94 -2.79 -8.55 -2.87
CA THR A 94 -4.04 -7.85 -3.23
C THR A 94 -4.98 -8.69 -4.07
N GLY A 95 -4.45 -9.56 -4.93
CA GLY A 95 -5.21 -10.29 -5.94
C GLY A 95 -5.94 -9.37 -6.93
N PRO A 96 -6.79 -9.93 -7.81
CA PRO A 96 -6.89 -11.36 -8.12
C PRO A 96 -5.59 -11.90 -8.71
N ILE A 97 -5.30 -13.20 -8.52
CA ILE A 97 -4.04 -13.81 -8.96
C ILE A 97 -4.08 -13.99 -10.48
N PRO A 98 -3.19 -13.33 -11.25
CA PRO A 98 -3.17 -13.48 -12.70
C PRO A 98 -2.63 -14.85 -13.13
N SER A 99 -3.09 -15.33 -14.28
CA SER A 99 -2.52 -16.50 -14.97
C SER A 99 -1.24 -16.13 -15.72
N PHE A 100 -0.17 -15.83 -14.99
CA PHE A 100 1.14 -15.50 -15.52
C PHE A 100 2.26 -15.97 -14.60
N THR A 101 3.33 -16.51 -15.19
CA THR A 101 4.57 -16.83 -14.48
C THR A 101 5.79 -16.27 -15.20
N ILE A 102 6.84 -15.94 -14.45
CA ILE A 102 8.03 -15.28 -14.99
C ILE A 102 8.78 -16.15 -16.02
N SER A 103 8.71 -17.48 -15.90
CA SER A 103 9.23 -18.43 -16.88
C SER A 103 8.64 -18.24 -18.27
N GLU A 104 7.40 -17.73 -18.42
CA GLU A 104 6.81 -17.43 -19.73
C GLU A 104 7.57 -16.33 -20.50
N LEU A 105 8.43 -15.57 -19.83
CA LEU A 105 9.29 -14.58 -20.48
C LEU A 105 10.49 -15.25 -21.17
N PHE A 106 10.94 -16.40 -20.66
CA PHE A 106 12.12 -17.13 -21.12
C PHE A 106 11.77 -18.40 -21.90
N CYS A 107 10.60 -18.98 -21.63
CA CYS A 107 10.01 -20.12 -22.29
C CYS A 107 8.68 -19.68 -22.92
N SER A 108 8.24 -20.31 -24.01
CA SER A 108 6.98 -19.92 -24.67
C SER A 108 5.72 -20.30 -23.86
N GLN A 109 5.91 -21.04 -22.76
CA GLN A 109 4.91 -21.52 -21.83
C GLN A 109 5.52 -21.62 -20.42
N LYS A 110 4.68 -21.80 -19.40
CA LYS A 110 5.13 -22.06 -18.03
C LYS A 110 6.09 -23.25 -18.00
N ASP A 111 7.24 -23.07 -17.34
CA ASP A 111 8.26 -24.10 -17.15
C ASP A 111 8.53 -24.28 -15.65
N GLU A 112 8.07 -25.40 -15.08
CA GLU A 112 8.14 -25.64 -13.63
C GLU A 112 9.58 -25.80 -13.12
N GLN A 113 10.48 -26.31 -13.95
CA GLN A 113 11.88 -26.49 -13.57
C GLN A 113 12.56 -25.12 -13.47
N LEU A 114 12.40 -24.27 -14.49
CA LEU A 114 12.95 -22.92 -14.48
C LEU A 114 12.36 -22.06 -13.35
N GLU A 115 11.06 -22.20 -13.06
CA GLU A 115 10.45 -21.52 -11.91
C GLU A 115 11.11 -21.93 -10.59
N ALA A 116 11.37 -23.22 -10.39
CA ALA A 116 12.04 -23.71 -9.18
C ALA A 116 13.48 -23.19 -9.06
N GLU A 117 14.22 -23.19 -10.17
CA GLU A 117 15.60 -22.66 -10.24
C GLU A 117 15.64 -21.16 -9.94
N ILE A 118 14.74 -20.37 -10.55
CA ILE A 118 14.60 -18.93 -10.28
C ILE A 118 14.22 -18.70 -8.82
N HIS A 119 13.27 -19.47 -8.29
CA HIS A 119 12.79 -19.33 -6.92
C HIS A 119 13.92 -19.58 -5.91
N GLU A 120 14.67 -20.66 -6.07
CA GLU A 120 15.80 -20.99 -5.18
C GLU A 120 16.90 -19.90 -5.22
N ALA A 121 17.25 -19.42 -6.42
CA ALA A 121 18.21 -18.33 -6.57
C ALA A 121 17.71 -17.02 -5.94
N CYS A 122 16.41 -16.73 -6.04
CA CYS A 122 15.81 -15.53 -5.46
C CYS A 122 15.73 -15.60 -3.93
N LEU A 123 15.48 -16.78 -3.34
CA LEU A 123 15.53 -16.95 -1.88
C LEU A 123 16.90 -16.57 -1.33
N GLN A 124 17.97 -17.02 -1.98
CA GLN A 124 19.34 -16.72 -1.55
C GLN A 124 19.70 -15.25 -1.77
N SER A 125 19.37 -14.68 -2.93
CA SER A 125 19.80 -13.32 -3.30
C SER A 125 18.99 -12.20 -2.62
N LEU A 126 17.74 -12.47 -2.25
CA LEU A 126 16.89 -11.51 -1.53
C LEU A 126 16.99 -11.64 0.00
N SER A 127 17.67 -12.66 0.52
CA SER A 127 18.01 -12.77 1.94
C SER A 127 19.12 -11.79 2.31
N VAL A 128 19.01 -11.14 3.47
CA VAL A 128 19.91 -10.05 3.89
C VAL A 128 20.20 -10.18 5.39
N ASP A 129 21.42 -9.87 5.82
CA ASP A 129 21.84 -9.89 7.23
C ASP A 129 21.56 -11.24 7.95
N SER A 130 21.59 -12.36 7.19
CA SER A 130 21.21 -13.72 7.66
C SER A 130 19.73 -13.93 7.97
N GLU A 131 18.87 -12.97 7.63
CA GLU A 131 17.42 -13.14 7.62
C GLU A 131 16.97 -13.70 6.26
N GLU A 132 16.16 -14.75 6.30
CA GLU A 132 15.71 -15.48 5.13
C GLU A 132 14.38 -14.94 4.60
N VAL A 133 14.19 -14.99 3.28
CA VAL A 133 12.90 -14.69 2.65
C VAL A 133 11.90 -15.81 2.89
N TYR A 134 10.66 -15.46 3.21
CA TYR A 134 9.57 -16.43 3.39
C TYR A 134 9.41 -17.35 2.16
N HIS A 135 9.71 -18.63 2.34
CA HIS A 135 9.88 -19.60 1.24
C HIS A 135 8.62 -19.90 0.43
N LEU A 136 7.41 -19.62 0.95
CA LEU A 136 6.14 -19.80 0.22
C LEU A 136 5.71 -18.59 -0.60
N THR A 137 6.51 -17.51 -0.59
CA THR A 137 6.27 -16.32 -1.41
C THR A 137 6.29 -16.71 -2.89
N GLN A 138 5.28 -16.30 -3.65
CA GLN A 138 5.17 -16.69 -5.06
C GLN A 138 5.86 -15.67 -5.97
N GLN A 139 6.44 -16.16 -7.08
CA GLN A 139 7.01 -15.33 -8.15
C GLN A 139 8.09 -14.34 -7.67
N LEU A 140 8.99 -14.76 -6.78
CA LEU A 140 10.11 -13.93 -6.27
C LEU A 140 10.98 -13.31 -7.38
N GLY A 141 11.08 -13.99 -8.53
CA GLY A 141 11.77 -13.44 -9.70
C GLY A 141 11.23 -12.07 -10.15
N LEU A 142 9.93 -11.80 -10.00
CA LEU A 142 9.34 -10.49 -10.34
C LEU A 142 9.84 -9.39 -9.40
N LEU A 143 9.92 -9.67 -8.10
CA LEU A 143 10.49 -8.75 -7.13
C LEU A 143 11.98 -8.53 -7.39
N ALA A 144 12.73 -9.61 -7.66
CA ALA A 144 14.16 -9.55 -7.96
C ALA A 144 14.44 -8.67 -9.20
N VAL A 145 13.67 -8.85 -10.28
CA VAL A 145 13.72 -7.98 -11.47
C VAL A 145 13.39 -6.54 -11.09
N ALA A 146 12.30 -6.30 -10.36
CA ALA A 146 11.88 -4.95 -9.98
C ALA A 146 12.96 -4.21 -9.16
N ARG A 147 13.58 -4.89 -8.18
CA ARG A 147 14.69 -4.33 -7.38
C ARG A 147 15.86 -3.88 -8.26
N VAL A 148 16.26 -4.70 -9.23
CA VAL A 148 17.36 -4.36 -10.14
C VAL A 148 16.98 -3.20 -11.06
N LEU A 149 15.81 -3.23 -11.70
CA LEU A 149 15.40 -2.17 -12.63
C LEU A 149 15.25 -0.82 -11.92
N LEU A 150 14.55 -0.79 -10.79
CA LEU A 150 14.23 0.45 -10.07
C LEU A 150 15.46 1.07 -9.42
N SER A 151 16.39 0.27 -8.89
CA SER A 151 17.66 0.78 -8.37
C SER A 151 18.53 1.43 -9.45
N ASN A 152 18.48 0.93 -10.69
CA ASN A 152 19.24 1.50 -11.81
C ASN A 152 18.67 2.83 -12.33
N VAL A 153 17.38 3.12 -12.13
CA VAL A 153 16.75 4.39 -12.55
C VAL A 153 16.47 5.35 -11.40
N CYS A 154 16.86 4.99 -10.16
CA CYS A 154 16.46 5.73 -8.96
C CYS A 154 17.02 7.16 -8.86
N GLN A 155 18.11 7.47 -9.57
CA GLN A 155 18.77 8.78 -9.53
C GLN A 155 18.35 9.71 -10.66
N ASP A 156 17.94 9.15 -11.79
CA ASP A 156 17.75 9.89 -13.05
C ASP A 156 16.29 10.26 -13.33
N THR A 157 15.38 9.86 -12.44
CA THR A 157 13.92 9.99 -12.61
C THR A 157 13.32 10.65 -11.37
N LEU A 158 12.16 11.31 -11.53
CA LEU A 158 11.49 12.00 -10.42
C LEU A 158 11.04 11.02 -9.33
N THR A 159 10.52 9.86 -9.75
CA THR A 159 9.84 8.89 -8.88
C THR A 159 10.60 7.57 -8.73
N GLY A 160 11.70 7.35 -9.45
CA GLY A 160 12.41 6.07 -9.40
C GLY A 160 12.97 5.74 -8.01
N SER A 161 13.41 6.73 -7.24
CA SER A 161 13.82 6.52 -5.84
C SER A 161 12.65 6.12 -4.94
N LEU A 162 11.46 6.70 -5.14
CA LEU A 162 10.22 6.30 -4.45
C LEU A 162 9.82 4.86 -4.79
N TRP A 163 9.84 4.48 -6.06
CA TRP A 163 9.55 3.11 -6.48
C TRP A 163 10.61 2.10 -6.01
N SER A 164 11.89 2.49 -6.02
CA SER A 164 12.96 1.69 -5.46
C SER A 164 12.79 1.50 -3.95
N MET A 165 12.33 2.53 -3.24
CA MET A 165 12.00 2.46 -1.80
C MET A 165 10.86 1.48 -1.56
N ARG A 166 9.78 1.53 -2.35
CA ARG A 166 8.67 0.57 -2.30
C ARG A 166 9.15 -0.88 -2.52
N ALA A 167 9.99 -1.11 -3.52
CA ALA A 167 10.54 -2.44 -3.79
C ALA A 167 11.43 -2.95 -2.64
N ALA A 168 12.31 -2.09 -2.10
CA ALA A 168 13.15 -2.41 -0.96
C ALA A 168 12.34 -2.73 0.29
N PHE A 169 11.26 -1.98 0.54
CA PHE A 169 10.41 -2.18 1.70
C PHE A 169 9.61 -3.47 1.59
N ILE A 170 9.12 -3.81 0.39
CA ILE A 170 8.49 -5.11 0.14
C ILE A 170 9.48 -6.26 0.38
N GLN A 171 10.75 -6.13 -0.03
CA GLN A 171 11.77 -7.11 0.33
C GLN A 171 11.91 -7.23 1.86
N GLN A 172 12.00 -6.12 2.59
CA GLN A 172 12.10 -6.14 4.06
C GLN A 172 10.89 -6.83 4.70
N GLN A 173 9.68 -6.64 4.19
CA GLN A 173 8.46 -7.27 4.72
C GLN A 173 8.39 -8.79 4.49
N LEU A 174 9.24 -9.33 3.60
CA LEU A 174 9.33 -10.77 3.35
C LEU A 174 10.33 -11.49 4.26
N LEU A 175 11.15 -10.74 4.99
CA LEU A 175 12.16 -11.28 5.91
C LEU A 175 11.53 -11.52 7.29
N ASP A 176 12.07 -12.48 8.02
CA ASP A 176 11.59 -12.83 9.36
C ASP A 176 11.74 -11.66 10.35
N GLU A 177 12.86 -10.93 10.29
CA GLU A 177 13.18 -9.81 11.18
C GLU A 177 13.70 -8.57 10.43
N HIS A 178 13.81 -7.46 11.16
CA HIS A 178 14.33 -6.20 10.64
C HIS A 178 15.82 -6.29 10.31
N THR A 179 16.20 -5.88 9.10
CA THR A 179 17.60 -5.87 8.66
C THR A 179 18.18 -4.45 8.65
N GLY A 180 19.43 -4.32 9.13
CA GLY A 180 20.12 -3.03 9.18
C GLY A 180 20.55 -2.56 7.80
N THR A 181 20.90 -3.49 6.92
CA THR A 181 21.30 -3.18 5.53
C THR A 181 20.14 -2.58 4.74
N LEU A 182 18.93 -3.17 4.78
CA LEU A 182 17.77 -2.60 4.09
C LEU A 182 17.29 -1.32 4.77
N GLN A 183 17.36 -1.21 6.10
CA GLN A 183 17.02 0.03 6.80
C GLN A 183 17.88 1.22 6.34
N ALA A 184 19.19 1.00 6.20
CA ALA A 184 20.11 2.02 5.69
C ALA A 184 19.81 2.36 4.21
N GLU A 185 19.51 1.36 3.39
CA GLU A 185 19.10 1.58 1.98
C GLU A 185 17.82 2.41 1.90
N LEU A 186 16.79 2.03 2.66
CA LEU A 186 15.50 2.72 2.72
C LEU A 186 15.65 4.18 3.16
N SER A 187 16.48 4.46 4.17
CA SER A 187 16.76 5.82 4.62
C SER A 187 17.43 6.65 3.52
N MET A 188 18.38 6.07 2.77
CA MET A 188 19.00 6.75 1.62
C MET A 188 18.00 7.01 0.49
N LEU A 189 17.09 6.06 0.22
CA LEU A 189 16.07 6.19 -0.83
C LEU A 189 15.00 7.21 -0.45
N GLU A 190 14.62 7.28 0.83
CA GLU A 190 13.75 8.30 1.39
C GLU A 190 14.31 9.70 1.10
N ASP A 191 15.56 9.97 1.51
CA ASP A 191 16.20 11.27 1.30
C ASP A 191 16.28 11.64 -0.19
N LYS A 192 16.62 10.67 -1.05
CA LYS A 192 16.67 10.88 -2.51
C LYS A 192 15.29 11.21 -3.08
N SER A 193 14.26 10.48 -2.66
CA SER A 193 12.88 10.69 -3.14
C SER A 193 12.33 12.04 -2.70
N ALA A 194 12.52 12.40 -1.43
CA ALA A 194 12.13 13.69 -0.89
C ALA A 194 12.81 14.85 -1.65
N LYS A 195 14.13 14.74 -1.88
CA LYS A 195 14.90 15.74 -2.61
C LYS A 195 14.45 15.87 -4.07
N ALA A 196 14.27 14.76 -4.78
CA ALA A 196 13.83 14.79 -6.18
C ALA A 196 12.46 15.49 -6.34
N ILE A 197 11.53 15.22 -5.43
CA ILE A 197 10.19 15.83 -5.42
C ILE A 197 10.26 17.31 -5.03
N GLU A 198 11.12 17.69 -4.08
CA GLU A 198 11.31 19.08 -3.66
C GLU A 198 11.96 19.94 -4.76
N ASP A 199 12.96 19.40 -5.45
CA ASP A 199 13.66 20.07 -6.56
C ASP A 199 12.73 20.30 -7.77
N TYR A 200 11.71 19.44 -7.95
CA TYR A 200 10.68 19.63 -8.96
C TYR A 200 9.61 20.64 -8.52
N LYS A 201 9.76 21.90 -8.94
CA LYS A 201 8.87 23.02 -8.57
C LYS A 201 7.39 22.85 -8.91
N GLU A 202 7.08 22.03 -9.91
CA GLU A 202 5.70 21.75 -10.35
C GLU A 202 5.12 20.50 -9.67
N SER A 203 5.85 19.87 -8.73
CA SER A 203 5.36 18.70 -8.00
C SER A 203 4.05 19.02 -7.28
N SER A 204 3.07 18.13 -7.45
CA SER A 204 1.81 18.28 -6.76
C SER A 204 1.98 18.02 -5.26
N SER A 205 1.13 18.68 -4.49
CA SER A 205 0.96 18.42 -3.05
C SER A 205 0.63 16.93 -2.80
N ALA A 206 -0.17 16.30 -3.66
CA ALA A 206 -0.54 14.89 -3.54
C ALA A 206 0.67 13.95 -3.60
N LEU A 207 1.64 14.20 -4.49
CA LEU A 207 2.86 13.38 -4.58
C LEU A 207 3.71 13.50 -3.31
N LYS A 208 3.80 14.70 -2.73
CA LYS A 208 4.51 14.95 -1.47
C LYS A 208 3.86 14.21 -0.30
N VAL A 209 2.52 14.24 -0.23
CA VAL A 209 1.76 13.53 0.81
C VAL A 209 2.03 12.02 0.74
N ARG A 210 1.97 11.40 -0.44
CA ARG A 210 2.27 9.97 -0.63
C ARG A 210 3.68 9.62 -0.13
N GLN A 211 4.69 10.36 -0.60
CA GLN A 211 6.07 10.10 -0.21
C GLN A 211 6.29 10.24 1.30
N GLN A 212 5.72 11.27 1.93
CA GLN A 212 5.85 11.50 3.38
C GLN A 212 5.11 10.44 4.20
N LEU A 213 3.92 10.02 3.75
CA LEU A 213 3.17 8.95 4.41
C LEU A 213 3.92 7.61 4.34
N GLU A 214 4.40 7.23 3.15
CA GLU A 214 5.20 6.00 2.96
C GLU A 214 6.46 6.00 3.84
N ALA A 215 7.20 7.13 3.88
CA ALA A 215 8.35 7.28 4.78
C ALA A 215 7.95 7.11 6.25
N GLY A 216 6.83 7.71 6.67
CA GLY A 216 6.29 7.58 8.02
C GLY A 216 5.93 6.14 8.39
N LEU A 217 5.36 5.38 7.44
CA LEU A 217 5.04 3.96 7.64
C LEU A 217 6.30 3.09 7.74
N ILE A 218 7.34 3.37 6.95
CA ILE A 218 8.64 2.67 7.04
C ILE A 218 9.28 2.92 8.41
N HIS A 219 9.34 4.17 8.87
CA HIS A 219 9.83 4.46 10.22
C HIS A 219 9.00 3.78 11.31
N ASN A 220 7.67 3.76 11.15
CA ASN A 220 6.78 3.08 12.09
C ASN A 220 7.07 1.57 12.15
N TYR A 221 7.29 0.93 11.00
CA TYR A 221 7.67 -0.48 10.91
C TYR A 221 8.96 -0.77 11.67
N TYR A 222 9.99 0.07 11.53
CA TYR A 222 11.25 -0.07 12.28
C TYR A 222 11.20 0.42 13.74
N GLY A 223 10.03 0.81 14.27
CA GLY A 223 9.90 1.31 15.65
C GLY A 223 10.53 2.69 15.90
N GLN A 224 10.76 3.47 14.84
CA GLN A 224 11.27 4.84 14.91
C GLN A 224 10.10 5.82 15.10
N ASP A 225 9.43 5.74 16.25
CA ASP A 225 8.13 6.38 16.48
C ASP A 225 8.14 7.91 16.31
N LYS A 226 9.26 8.55 16.68
CA LYS A 226 9.42 10.01 16.59
C LYS A 226 9.50 10.45 15.13
N GLU A 227 10.36 9.79 14.35
CA GLU A 227 10.54 10.04 12.92
C GLU A 227 9.25 9.72 12.16
N ALA A 228 8.60 8.61 12.50
CA ALA A 228 7.30 8.22 11.95
C ALA A 228 6.24 9.30 12.17
N LEU A 229 6.08 9.78 13.41
CA LEU A 229 5.11 10.82 13.74
C LEU A 229 5.42 12.13 13.01
N GLN A 230 6.68 12.54 12.93
CA GLN A 230 7.08 13.76 12.22
C GLN A 230 6.71 13.72 10.74
N ARG A 231 6.92 12.57 10.08
CA ARG A 231 6.56 12.37 8.67
C ARG A 231 5.04 12.36 8.49
N MET A 232 4.29 11.66 9.34
CA MET A 232 2.82 11.63 9.31
C MET A 232 2.20 13.02 9.53
N GLU A 233 2.70 13.80 10.49
CA GLU A 233 2.26 15.18 10.73
C GLU A 233 2.59 16.12 9.55
N SER A 234 3.72 15.89 8.87
CA SER A 234 4.08 16.65 7.67
C SER A 234 3.11 16.35 6.52
N ALA A 235 2.80 15.08 6.30
CA ALA A 235 1.82 14.64 5.31
C ALA A 235 0.41 15.19 5.62
N GLN A 236 0.00 15.15 6.89
CA GLN A 236 -1.26 15.73 7.35
C GLN A 236 -1.34 17.25 7.07
N LYS A 237 -0.26 18.01 7.35
CA LYS A 237 -0.20 19.45 7.08
C LYS A 237 -0.30 19.75 5.59
N GLU A 238 0.39 18.97 4.77
CA GLU A 238 0.40 19.13 3.31
C GLU A 238 -0.96 18.78 2.69
N SER A 239 -1.62 17.70 3.13
CA SER A 239 -2.98 17.35 2.67
C SER A 239 -4.04 18.34 3.17
N GLY A 240 -3.78 18.97 4.33
CA GLY A 240 -4.73 19.83 5.04
C GLY A 240 -5.78 19.04 5.81
N PHE A 241 -5.52 17.77 6.08
CA PHE A 241 -6.38 16.90 6.88
C PHE A 241 -6.39 17.34 8.35
N VAL A 242 -7.59 17.48 8.92
CA VAL A 242 -7.75 17.83 10.32
C VAL A 242 -8.48 16.70 11.02
N TRP A 243 -7.92 16.22 12.12
CA TRP A 243 -8.57 15.23 12.96
C TRP A 243 -8.25 15.45 14.43
N SER A 244 -9.12 14.94 15.30
CA SER A 244 -8.91 14.92 16.76
C SER A 244 -9.63 13.75 17.40
N LEU A 245 -9.08 13.26 18.51
CA LEU A 245 -9.67 12.22 19.33
C LEU A 245 -10.40 12.86 20.52
N THR A 246 -11.71 12.63 20.64
CA THR A 246 -12.56 13.25 21.67
C THR A 246 -13.57 12.26 22.25
N GLY A 247 -14.32 12.69 23.27
CA GLY A 247 -15.41 11.93 23.86
C GLY A 247 -16.78 12.44 23.43
N ALA A 248 -17.66 11.55 23.00
CA ALA A 248 -19.06 11.86 22.67
C ALA A 248 -20.01 10.99 23.52
N LEU A 249 -21.07 11.59 24.07
CA LEU A 249 -22.05 10.84 24.86
C LEU A 249 -22.83 9.87 23.97
N GLY A 250 -22.83 8.59 24.34
CA GLY A 250 -23.59 7.55 23.66
C GLY A 250 -23.58 6.20 24.36
N ARG A 251 -24.23 5.22 23.74
CA ARG A 251 -24.40 3.84 24.24
C ARG A 251 -23.77 2.83 23.28
N ARG A 252 -23.16 1.78 23.84
CA ARG A 252 -22.58 0.64 23.09
C ARG A 252 -23.32 -0.66 23.31
N THR A 253 -24.32 -0.69 24.20
CA THR A 253 -25.12 -1.89 24.46
C THR A 253 -26.61 -1.59 24.36
N LYS A 254 -27.38 -2.58 23.89
CA LYS A 254 -28.81 -2.48 23.57
C LYS A 254 -29.67 -2.16 24.79
N PHE A 255 -29.30 -2.66 25.97
CA PHE A 255 -30.09 -2.56 27.20
C PHE A 255 -29.62 -1.44 28.15
N GLN A 256 -28.64 -0.62 27.74
CA GLN A 256 -28.14 0.49 28.55
C GLN A 256 -29.16 1.64 28.64
N THR A 257 -29.44 2.11 29.85
CA THR A 257 -30.43 3.17 30.12
C THR A 257 -29.85 4.57 30.22
N PHE A 258 -28.52 4.71 30.39
CA PHE A 258 -27.82 5.99 30.52
C PHE A 258 -26.73 6.12 29.47
N ASP A 259 -26.40 7.33 29.02
CA ASP A 259 -25.31 7.55 28.08
C ASP A 259 -23.97 7.72 28.82
N VAL A 260 -22.88 7.23 28.22
CA VAL A 260 -21.51 7.42 28.72
C VAL A 260 -20.63 8.01 27.64
N SER A 261 -19.53 8.64 28.03
CA SER A 261 -18.57 9.18 27.07
C SER A 261 -17.91 8.04 26.29
N GLN A 262 -18.06 8.05 24.97
CA GLN A 262 -17.44 7.12 24.03
C GLN A 262 -16.32 7.84 23.30
N LEU A 263 -15.18 7.18 23.17
CA LEU A 263 -14.05 7.73 22.41
C LEU A 263 -14.39 7.70 20.92
N VAL A 264 -14.23 8.83 20.24
CA VAL A 264 -14.56 9.01 18.82
C VAL A 264 -13.50 9.87 18.14
N VAL A 265 -13.35 9.68 16.83
CA VAL A 265 -12.52 10.55 15.99
C VAL A 265 -13.44 11.56 15.28
N LEU A 266 -13.13 12.84 15.44
CA LEU A 266 -13.61 13.91 14.57
C LEU A 266 -12.58 14.09 13.46
N ALA A 267 -12.99 14.03 12.20
CA ALA A 267 -12.09 14.13 11.07
C ALA A 267 -12.76 14.82 9.88
N GLU A 268 -12.00 15.67 9.19
CA GLU A 268 -12.45 16.47 8.06
C GLU A 268 -11.32 16.62 7.03
N SER A 269 -11.62 16.29 5.78
CA SER A 269 -10.73 16.52 4.64
C SER A 269 -10.89 17.94 4.12
N LYS A 270 -9.79 18.59 3.69
CA LYS A 270 -9.81 19.97 3.17
C LYS A 270 -10.71 20.16 1.95
N ARG A 271 -10.85 19.13 1.14
CA ARG A 271 -11.71 19.07 -0.05
C ARG A 271 -12.33 17.68 -0.09
N GLU A 272 -13.59 17.58 -0.45
CA GLU A 272 -14.22 16.29 -0.67
C GLU A 272 -14.00 15.84 -2.12
N GLU A 273 -13.38 14.67 -2.29
CA GLU A 273 -13.36 13.97 -3.56
C GLU A 273 -14.70 13.27 -3.80
N LYS A 274 -15.12 13.24 -5.07
CA LYS A 274 -16.28 12.42 -5.46
C LYS A 274 -15.87 10.96 -5.38
N VAL A 275 -16.59 10.20 -4.58
CA VAL A 275 -16.39 8.76 -4.46
C VAL A 275 -17.36 8.05 -5.38
N ASP A 276 -16.89 6.98 -6.00
CA ASP A 276 -17.74 6.03 -6.69
C ASP A 276 -18.47 5.17 -5.64
N GLU A 277 -19.71 5.52 -5.32
CA GLU A 277 -20.52 4.78 -4.34
C GLU A 277 -20.81 3.33 -4.80
N ASP A 278 -20.73 3.06 -6.10
CA ASP A 278 -20.97 1.74 -6.70
C ASP A 278 -19.70 0.87 -6.77
N ALA A 279 -18.55 1.38 -6.32
CA ALA A 279 -17.31 0.60 -6.29
C ALA A 279 -17.47 -0.63 -5.37
N ALA A 280 -17.03 -1.79 -5.85
CA ALA A 280 -17.06 -3.03 -5.07
C ALA A 280 -16.18 -2.90 -3.82
N LYS A 281 -16.71 -3.33 -2.67
CA LYS A 281 -16.05 -3.25 -1.37
C LYS A 281 -15.90 -4.62 -0.72
N PRO A 282 -14.89 -4.78 0.16
CA PRO A 282 -14.76 -5.95 0.99
C PRO A 282 -16.03 -6.30 1.78
N GLU A 283 -16.32 -7.60 1.90
CA GLU A 283 -17.46 -8.04 2.70
C GLU A 283 -17.25 -7.64 4.16
N THR A 284 -18.21 -6.90 4.72
CA THR A 284 -18.19 -6.47 6.12
C THR A 284 -19.20 -7.30 6.89
N LEU A 285 -18.72 -8.15 7.79
CA LEU A 285 -19.60 -8.97 8.60
C LEU A 285 -20.17 -8.17 9.78
N ASP A 286 -21.48 -8.33 10.00
CA ASP A 286 -22.15 -7.80 11.19
C ASP A 286 -21.76 -8.61 12.44
N LEU A 287 -21.75 -7.95 13.61
CA LEU A 287 -21.50 -8.61 14.89
C LEU A 287 -22.61 -9.58 15.26
N ASN A 288 -23.87 -9.24 14.99
CA ASN A 288 -25.04 -10.06 15.32
C ASN A 288 -25.14 -10.47 16.81
N ASP A 289 -24.58 -9.68 17.73
CA ASP A 289 -24.63 -9.95 19.17
C ASP A 289 -25.94 -9.41 19.80
N ASP A 290 -26.54 -10.17 20.72
CA ASP A 290 -27.80 -9.83 21.38
C ASP A 290 -27.72 -8.64 22.36
N THR A 291 -26.51 -8.21 22.73
CA THR A 291 -26.27 -7.24 23.81
C THR A 291 -25.49 -6.00 23.36
N ILE A 292 -24.50 -6.16 22.49
CA ILE A 292 -23.64 -5.09 21.96
C ILE A 292 -24.28 -4.49 20.70
N LEU A 293 -24.11 -3.18 20.51
CA LEU A 293 -24.53 -2.47 19.30
C LEU A 293 -23.43 -2.53 18.24
N GLU A 294 -23.82 -2.62 16.97
CA GLU A 294 -22.89 -2.55 15.82
C GLU A 294 -22.17 -1.20 15.75
N LYS A 295 -22.94 -0.13 15.98
CA LYS A 295 -22.47 1.25 15.97
C LYS A 295 -22.87 1.93 17.28
N ILE A 296 -22.07 2.90 17.70
CA ILE A 296 -22.39 3.71 18.88
C ILE A 296 -23.70 4.45 18.63
N ASN A 297 -24.65 4.31 19.55
CA ASN A 297 -25.87 5.10 19.54
C ASN A 297 -25.64 6.40 20.31
N PHE A 298 -25.39 7.49 19.60
CA PHE A 298 -25.09 8.79 20.18
C PHE A 298 -26.33 9.46 20.80
N ALA A 299 -26.14 10.12 21.93
CA ALA A 299 -27.20 10.88 22.59
C ALA A 299 -27.61 12.10 21.75
N GLU A 300 -28.91 12.43 21.74
CA GLU A 300 -29.42 13.62 21.05
C GLU A 300 -29.14 14.89 21.86
N ASN A 301 -27.96 15.48 21.68
CA ASN A 301 -27.59 16.76 22.30
C ASN A 301 -26.96 17.72 21.27
N GLU A 302 -26.86 19.01 21.62
CA GLU A 302 -26.36 20.04 20.71
C GLU A 302 -24.92 19.78 20.24
N GLN A 303 -24.06 19.28 21.14
CA GLN A 303 -22.66 18.99 20.81
C GLN A 303 -22.58 17.88 19.76
N ASN A 304 -23.30 16.79 19.97
CA ASN A 304 -23.38 15.67 19.05
C ASN A 304 -23.98 16.09 17.70
N LYS A 305 -24.96 17.00 17.68
CA LYS A 305 -25.49 17.52 16.41
C LYS A 305 -24.45 18.36 15.64
N LYS A 306 -23.68 19.20 16.34
CA LYS A 306 -22.63 20.03 15.72
C LYS A 306 -21.46 19.22 15.18
N GLU A 307 -21.06 18.18 15.90
CA GLU A 307 -19.92 17.32 15.53
C GLU A 307 -20.32 16.18 14.58
N SER A 308 -21.59 16.07 14.20
CA SER A 308 -22.11 14.96 13.39
C SER A 308 -21.37 14.84 12.06
N ASP A 309 -21.17 15.96 11.36
CA ASP A 309 -20.51 15.98 10.05
C ASP A 309 -19.03 15.58 10.17
N GLN A 310 -18.34 15.97 11.25
CA GLN A 310 -16.95 15.57 11.49
C GLN A 310 -16.81 14.12 11.93
N ARG A 311 -17.85 13.54 12.57
CA ARG A 311 -17.87 12.12 12.94
C ARG A 311 -18.21 11.20 11.77
N HIS A 312 -19.13 11.61 10.91
CA HIS A 312 -19.73 10.73 9.90
C HIS A 312 -19.51 11.19 8.46
N GLY A 313 -18.90 12.36 8.26
CA GLY A 313 -18.62 12.90 6.94
C GLY A 313 -17.67 12.02 6.14
N ASN A 314 -17.65 12.22 4.84
CA ASN A 314 -16.75 11.48 3.99
C ASN A 314 -15.30 12.01 4.11
N LEU A 315 -14.30 11.16 3.87
CA LEU A 315 -12.88 11.54 3.89
C LEU A 315 -12.22 11.17 2.56
N ASN A 316 -11.24 11.96 2.11
CA ASN A 316 -10.43 11.55 0.97
C ASN A 316 -9.68 10.25 1.30
N ILE A 317 -9.44 9.43 0.28
CA ILE A 317 -8.83 8.11 0.48
C ILE A 317 -7.44 8.23 1.14
N ILE A 318 -6.64 9.22 0.73
CA ILE A 318 -5.33 9.47 1.33
C ILE A 318 -5.41 9.88 2.81
N ASP A 319 -6.46 10.59 3.21
CA ASP A 319 -6.69 11.00 4.59
C ASP A 319 -7.19 9.81 5.44
N GLN A 320 -7.89 8.85 4.82
CA GLN A 320 -8.20 7.55 5.45
C GLN A 320 -6.92 6.75 5.71
N CYS A 321 -5.99 6.72 4.75
CA CYS A 321 -4.67 6.10 4.94
C CYS A 321 -3.89 6.77 6.08
N LEU A 322 -3.86 8.11 6.13
CA LEU A 322 -3.24 8.86 7.24
C LEU A 322 -3.86 8.50 8.59
N LEU A 323 -5.19 8.41 8.66
CA LEU A 323 -5.87 8.07 9.91
C LEU A 323 -5.53 6.65 10.39
N LEU A 324 -5.40 5.68 9.46
CA LEU A 324 -4.92 4.33 9.77
C LEU A 324 -3.44 4.33 10.18
N ALA A 325 -2.60 5.18 9.58
CA ALA A 325 -1.20 5.34 9.96
C ALA A 325 -1.05 5.90 11.39
N PHE A 326 -1.84 6.91 11.76
CA PHE A 326 -1.89 7.40 13.15
C PHE A 326 -2.38 6.33 14.13
N CYS A 327 -3.34 5.49 13.71
CA CYS A 327 -3.78 4.34 14.50
C CYS A 327 -2.64 3.35 14.79
N LEU A 328 -1.81 3.04 13.78
CA LEU A 328 -0.62 2.18 13.96
C LEU A 328 0.44 2.84 14.86
N ASN A 329 0.61 4.17 14.79
CA ASN A 329 1.50 4.89 15.70
C ASN A 329 1.04 4.76 17.17
N VAL A 330 -0.27 4.84 17.44
CA VAL A 330 -0.84 4.57 18.78
C VAL A 330 -0.46 3.17 19.26
N LYS A 331 -0.49 2.17 18.38
CA LYS A 331 -0.10 0.79 18.72
C LYS A 331 1.36 0.70 19.18
N ASN A 332 2.29 1.35 18.48
CA ASN A 332 3.72 1.23 18.78
C ASN A 332 4.14 2.07 19.99
N THR A 333 3.50 3.22 20.20
CA THR A 333 3.84 4.16 21.28
C THR A 333 3.18 3.82 22.63
N ASN A 334 2.33 2.80 22.68
CA ASN A 334 1.63 2.37 23.89
C ASN A 334 1.87 0.89 24.19
N PRO A 335 1.81 0.47 25.47
CA PRO A 335 1.89 -0.94 25.82
C PRO A 335 0.76 -1.75 25.18
N ASP A 336 1.01 -3.03 24.89
CA ASP A 336 -0.03 -3.95 24.45
C ASP A 336 -0.98 -4.27 25.61
N HIS A 337 -2.07 -3.49 25.67
CA HIS A 337 -3.06 -3.53 26.73
C HIS A 337 -4.43 -3.18 26.14
N GLY A 338 -5.50 -3.63 26.77
CA GLY A 338 -6.87 -3.33 26.31
C GLY A 338 -7.21 -1.84 26.21
N ILE A 339 -6.44 -0.96 26.86
CA ILE A 339 -6.61 0.50 26.74
C ILE A 339 -6.18 0.96 25.34
N THR A 340 -5.03 0.49 24.87
CA THR A 340 -4.52 0.76 23.52
C THR A 340 -5.52 0.26 22.48
N THR A 341 -6.11 -0.92 22.69
CA THR A 341 -7.18 -1.44 21.83
C THR A 341 -8.38 -0.50 21.76
N GLU A 342 -8.86 0.02 22.90
CA GLU A 342 -9.98 0.98 22.93
C GLU A 342 -9.59 2.34 22.35
N GLN A 343 -8.32 2.75 22.39
CA GLN A 343 -7.83 3.98 21.76
C GLN A 343 -7.71 3.87 20.24
N MET A 344 -7.35 2.70 19.72
CA MET A 344 -7.23 2.45 18.28
C MET A 344 -8.58 2.29 17.58
N LEU A 345 -9.56 1.67 18.26
CA LEU A 345 -10.86 1.33 17.67
C LEU A 345 -11.61 2.52 17.02
N PRO A 346 -11.61 3.75 17.58
CA PRO A 346 -12.23 4.92 16.96
C PRO A 346 -11.65 5.28 15.59
N TYR A 347 -10.33 5.13 15.39
CA TYR A 347 -9.69 5.40 14.10
C TYR A 347 -10.19 4.42 13.04
N VAL A 348 -10.17 3.13 13.36
CA VAL A 348 -10.60 2.06 12.46
C VAL A 348 -12.09 2.17 12.15
N THR A 349 -12.91 2.46 13.16
CA THR A 349 -14.37 2.65 12.99
C THR A 349 -14.66 3.83 12.08
N ARG A 350 -13.94 4.96 12.27
CA ARG A 350 -14.12 6.17 11.46
C ARG A 350 -13.84 5.94 9.98
N VAL A 351 -12.85 5.10 9.66
CA VAL A 351 -12.51 4.71 8.29
C VAL A 351 -13.56 3.74 7.71
N LEU A 352 -13.93 2.72 8.47
CA LEU A 352 -14.89 1.70 8.01
C LEU A 352 -16.32 2.22 7.81
N GLU A 353 -16.68 3.35 8.43
CA GLU A 353 -17.99 3.97 8.17
C GLU A 353 -18.16 4.42 6.71
N ASN A 354 -17.11 4.96 6.09
CA ASN A 354 -17.13 5.47 4.73
C ASN A 354 -15.83 5.11 3.97
N ALA A 355 -15.44 3.84 3.97
CA ALA A 355 -14.22 3.44 3.25
C ALA A 355 -14.43 3.61 1.73
N ASN A 356 -13.52 4.33 1.10
CA ASN A 356 -13.66 4.81 -0.28
C ASN A 356 -12.76 4.07 -1.28
N ASN A 357 -11.99 3.10 -0.81
CA ASN A 357 -11.13 2.26 -1.63
C ASN A 357 -11.08 0.84 -1.07
N TRP A 358 -10.96 -0.14 -1.97
CA TRP A 358 -10.97 -1.55 -1.60
C TRP A 358 -9.84 -1.92 -0.61
N MET A 359 -8.61 -1.45 -0.83
CA MET A 359 -7.49 -1.75 0.08
C MET A 359 -7.62 -1.07 1.43
N VAL A 360 -8.07 0.19 1.45
CA VAL A 360 -8.30 0.92 2.70
C VAL A 360 -9.36 0.20 3.54
N HIS A 361 -10.42 -0.28 2.90
CA HIS A 361 -11.45 -1.07 3.56
C HIS A 361 -10.89 -2.41 4.08
N THR A 362 -10.13 -3.14 3.27
CA THR A 362 -9.45 -4.40 3.67
C THR A 362 -8.55 -4.19 4.88
N MET A 363 -7.71 -3.15 4.86
CA MET A 363 -6.84 -2.79 5.98
C MET A 363 -7.63 -2.43 7.24
N GLY A 364 -8.69 -1.63 7.10
CA GLY A 364 -9.60 -1.31 8.21
C GLY A 364 -10.23 -2.55 8.83
N LEU A 365 -10.73 -3.48 8.01
CA LEU A 365 -11.32 -4.74 8.48
C LEU A 365 -10.29 -5.63 9.17
N LEU A 366 -9.09 -5.75 8.61
CA LEU A 366 -7.99 -6.51 9.19
C LEU A 366 -7.61 -5.97 10.58
N LEU A 367 -7.44 -4.65 10.71
CA LEU A 367 -7.19 -4.01 12.00
C LEU A 367 -8.34 -4.23 12.98
N ARG A 368 -9.60 -4.06 12.54
CA ARG A 368 -10.77 -4.31 13.40
C ARG A 368 -10.79 -5.74 13.92
N SER A 369 -10.59 -6.73 13.05
CA SER A 369 -10.53 -8.14 13.45
C SER A 369 -9.44 -8.36 14.51
N ARG A 370 -8.23 -7.84 14.29
CA ARG A 370 -7.14 -7.97 15.29
C ARG A 370 -7.49 -7.32 16.62
N LEU A 371 -8.08 -6.13 16.63
CA LEU A 371 -8.52 -5.45 17.86
C LEU A 371 -9.66 -6.20 18.59
N GLU A 372 -10.46 -6.97 17.86
CA GLU A 372 -11.60 -7.72 18.38
C GLU A 372 -11.28 -9.15 18.83
N SER A 373 -10.15 -9.69 18.39
CA SER A 373 -9.72 -11.08 18.60
C SER A 373 -9.65 -11.50 20.08
N ASN A 374 -9.33 -10.56 20.98
CA ASN A 374 -9.16 -10.84 22.41
C ASN A 374 -10.44 -10.67 23.23
N LYS A 375 -11.58 -10.34 22.61
CA LYS A 375 -12.85 -10.07 23.30
C LYS A 375 -13.87 -11.16 23.01
N GLY A 376 -14.38 -11.81 24.06
CA GLY A 376 -15.24 -12.98 23.94
C GLY A 376 -16.52 -12.78 23.10
N ARG A 377 -17.08 -11.57 23.03
CA ARG A 377 -18.28 -11.29 22.22
C ARG A 377 -18.01 -10.90 20.76
N THR A 378 -16.77 -10.56 20.42
CA THR A 378 -16.38 -10.11 19.07
C THR A 378 -15.39 -11.07 18.39
N VAL A 379 -14.86 -12.05 19.12
CA VAL A 379 -13.87 -13.03 18.61
C VAL A 379 -14.41 -13.85 17.45
N GLU A 380 -15.69 -14.22 17.47
CA GLU A 380 -16.32 -14.97 16.37
C GLU A 380 -16.37 -14.13 15.09
N ARG A 381 -16.88 -12.89 15.17
CA ARG A 381 -16.84 -11.96 14.04
C ARG A 381 -15.42 -11.75 13.54
N SER A 382 -14.46 -11.53 14.43
CA SER A 382 -13.05 -11.37 14.06
C SER A 382 -12.54 -12.54 13.22
N ALA A 383 -12.79 -13.77 13.67
CA ALA A 383 -12.31 -14.96 12.97
C ALA A 383 -12.98 -15.12 11.59
N LEU A 384 -14.31 -14.95 11.52
CA LEU A 384 -15.06 -15.03 10.27
C LEU A 384 -14.67 -13.93 9.30
N GLN A 385 -14.43 -12.71 9.80
CA GLN A 385 -14.03 -11.58 8.98
C GLN A 385 -12.63 -11.79 8.38
N LEU A 386 -11.69 -12.36 9.14
CA LEU A 386 -10.38 -12.74 8.60
C LEU A 386 -10.50 -13.79 7.49
N GLN A 387 -11.36 -14.79 7.67
CA GLN A 387 -11.63 -15.80 6.63
C GLN A 387 -12.20 -15.15 5.36
N ALA A 388 -13.20 -14.27 5.52
CA ALA A 388 -13.79 -13.53 4.40
C ALA A 388 -12.75 -12.70 3.63
N LEU A 389 -11.85 -12.02 4.34
CA LEU A 389 -10.76 -11.26 3.70
C LEU A 389 -9.82 -12.15 2.87
N VAL A 390 -9.42 -13.31 3.41
CA VAL A 390 -8.55 -14.27 2.71
C VAL A 390 -9.24 -14.82 1.45
N ASP A 391 -10.53 -15.16 1.55
CA ASP A 391 -11.29 -15.68 0.42
C ASP A 391 -11.48 -14.60 -0.67
N GLN A 392 -11.65 -13.34 -0.27
CA GLN A 392 -11.90 -12.23 -1.19
C GLN A 392 -10.69 -11.86 -2.06
N ILE A 393 -9.47 -12.13 -1.63
CA ILE A 393 -8.26 -11.94 -2.45
C ILE A 393 -8.40 -12.69 -3.79
N LYS A 394 -9.06 -13.85 -3.80
CA LYS A 394 -9.24 -14.69 -5.00
C LYS A 394 -10.42 -14.29 -5.87
N VAL A 395 -11.34 -13.48 -5.36
CA VAL A 395 -12.56 -13.08 -6.08
C VAL A 395 -12.26 -11.90 -7.00
N GLU A 396 -12.79 -11.90 -8.22
CA GLU A 396 -12.65 -10.81 -9.19
C GLU A 396 -13.82 -9.80 -9.07
N ASP A 397 -14.03 -9.23 -7.87
CA ASP A 397 -15.12 -8.30 -7.60
C ASP A 397 -14.75 -6.82 -7.83
N SER A 398 -13.47 -6.48 -7.72
CA SER A 398 -12.92 -5.15 -7.93
C SER A 398 -11.75 -5.20 -8.90
N LYS A 399 -11.46 -4.06 -9.53
CA LYS A 399 -10.39 -3.96 -10.53
C LYS A 399 -9.01 -4.00 -9.87
N VAL A 400 -8.03 -4.50 -10.61
CA VAL A 400 -6.64 -4.63 -10.12
C VAL A 400 -6.06 -3.27 -9.72
N GLU A 401 -6.31 -2.23 -10.52
CA GLU A 401 -5.85 -0.87 -10.22
C GLU A 401 -6.45 -0.31 -8.92
N GLU A 402 -7.72 -0.60 -8.64
CA GLU A 402 -8.42 -0.16 -7.43
C GLU A 402 -7.81 -0.82 -6.19
N ARG A 403 -7.46 -2.11 -6.30
CA ARG A 403 -6.79 -2.87 -5.25
C ARG A 403 -5.32 -2.50 -5.05
N LEU A 404 -4.69 -1.72 -5.93
CA LEU A 404 -3.29 -1.34 -5.77
C LEU A 404 -3.07 0.15 -5.52
N ALA A 405 -4.04 1.00 -5.87
CA ALA A 405 -3.92 2.46 -5.85
C ALA A 405 -3.42 3.08 -4.53
N TYR A 406 -3.69 2.43 -3.39
CA TYR A 406 -3.28 2.88 -2.05
C TYR A 406 -2.55 1.79 -1.26
N PHE A 407 -2.12 0.70 -1.92
CA PHE A 407 -1.44 -0.41 -1.24
C PHE A 407 -0.17 0.06 -0.49
N TYR A 408 0.66 0.89 -1.13
CA TYR A 408 1.91 1.36 -0.54
C TYR A 408 1.71 2.39 0.58
N ASP A 409 0.56 3.06 0.63
CA ASP A 409 0.18 4.04 1.65
C ASP A 409 -0.46 3.40 2.89
N LEU A 410 -0.46 2.06 2.94
CA LEU A 410 -0.99 1.26 4.02
C LEU A 410 0.08 0.26 4.44
N LEU A 411 0.31 0.15 5.75
CA LEU A 411 1.14 -0.93 6.28
C LEU A 411 0.23 -2.09 6.65
N LEU A 412 -0.04 -2.98 5.68
CA LEU A 412 -0.78 -4.22 5.93
C LEU A 412 -0.01 -5.03 6.98
N PRO A 413 -0.56 -5.18 8.20
CA PRO A 413 0.19 -5.58 9.37
C PRO A 413 0.32 -7.10 9.49
#